data_AF-A0A3B5XUG6-F1
#
_entry.id   AF-A0A3B5XUG6-F1
#
_cell.length_a   1.000
_cell.length_b   1.000
_cell.length_c   1.000
_cell.angle_alpha   90.00
_cell.angle_beta   90.00
_cell.angle_gamma   90.00
#
_symmetry.space_group_name_H-M   'P 1'
#
loop_
_entity.id
_entity.type
_entity.pdbx_description
1 polymer ?
#
loop_
_entity_poly.entity_id
_entity_poly.type
_entity_poly.pdbx_seq_one_letter_code
_entity_poly.pdbx_strand_id
1 'polypeptide(L)'
;MGTRALPLPCQFELLLGEDRDRWLPEARFIEAAHRGDVRGIKEIAKELDVHGHGIPVTVASTSYMGMNALHAAGSRGRLPTYEYLVEEVKMDINKPDTSQDYSPVEHAVTYGNLPAVRYLLIKAPMCINNVQETSVFFIQLQLMGIVK
;
A
#
# COMPACT_ATOMS: atom_id res chain seq x y z
N MET A 1 -4.63 -13.82 18.24
CA MET A 1 -4.49 -12.68 19.17
C MET A 1 -4.71 -11.42 18.35
N GLY A 2 -5.80 -10.71 18.61
CA GLY A 2 -6.22 -9.58 17.79
C GLY A 2 -5.38 -8.33 18.07
N THR A 3 -4.31 -8.13 17.31
CA THR A 3 -3.75 -6.80 17.11
C THR A 3 -4.74 -6.04 16.27
N ARG A 4 -5.52 -5.14 16.89
CA ARG A 4 -6.22 -4.08 16.16
C ARG A 4 -5.12 -3.29 15.44
N ALA A 5 -4.86 -3.62 14.17
CA ALA A 5 -3.90 -2.93 13.33
C ALA A 5 -4.33 -1.47 13.26
N LEU A 6 -3.63 -0.61 14.00
CA LEU A 6 -3.88 0.82 13.93
C LEU A 6 -3.64 1.23 12.48
N PRO A 7 -4.59 1.92 11.83
CA PRO A 7 -4.40 2.36 10.47
C PRO A 7 -3.18 3.30 10.40
N LEU A 8 -2.42 3.25 9.32
CA LEU A 8 -1.45 4.30 9.03
C LEU A 8 -2.19 5.66 8.99
N PRO A 9 -1.62 6.75 9.51
CA PRO A 9 -0.25 6.88 10.05
C PRO A 9 -0.12 6.61 11.56
N CYS A 10 -1.22 6.35 12.28
CA CYS A 10 -1.23 6.24 13.75
C CYS A 10 -0.27 5.18 14.30
N GLN A 11 -0.06 4.09 13.55
CA GLN A 11 0.91 3.06 13.92
C GLN A 11 2.35 3.58 13.92
N PHE A 12 2.71 4.44 12.96
CA PHE A 12 4.07 4.99 12.86
C PHE A 12 4.30 6.10 13.87
N GLU A 13 3.30 6.95 14.10
CA GLU A 13 3.35 7.99 15.14
C GLU A 13 3.54 7.38 16.55
N LEU A 14 2.93 6.22 16.81
CA LEU A 14 3.11 5.49 18.08
C LEU A 14 4.53 4.90 18.23
N LEU A 15 5.15 4.44 17.12
CA LEU A 15 6.44 3.75 17.13
C LEU A 15 7.64 4.70 17.01
N LEU A 16 7.50 5.75 16.21
CA LEU A 16 8.58 6.68 15.83
C LEU A 16 8.40 8.08 16.43
N GLY A 17 7.27 8.35 17.09
CA GLY A 17 6.90 9.66 17.60
C GLY A 17 6.16 10.53 16.57
N GLU A 18 5.59 11.64 17.05
CA GLU A 18 4.83 12.59 16.21
C GLU A 18 5.71 13.41 15.25
N ASP A 19 7.01 13.51 15.53
CA ASP A 19 7.97 14.25 14.72
C ASP A 19 8.37 13.45 13.46
N ARG A 20 7.65 13.69 12.37
CA ARG A 20 7.80 12.99 11.08
C ARG A 20 9.17 13.22 10.43
N ASP A 21 9.85 14.32 10.75
CA ASP A 21 11.17 14.63 10.18
C ASP A 21 12.26 13.72 10.76
N ARG A 22 12.00 13.06 11.90
CA ARG A 22 12.91 12.09 12.52
C ARG A 22 12.66 10.65 12.10
N TRP A 23 11.62 10.40 11.29
CA TRP A 23 11.30 9.06 10.85
C TRP A 23 12.39 8.53 9.91
N LEU A 24 12.64 7.23 9.98
CA LEU A 24 13.51 6.54 9.04
C LEU A 24 13.04 6.81 7.60
N PRO A 25 13.95 6.94 6.62
CA PRO A 25 13.58 7.23 5.24
C PRO A 25 12.57 6.22 4.67
N GLU A 26 12.66 4.94 5.03
CA GLU A 26 11.71 3.89 4.62
C GLU A 26 10.31 4.12 5.21
N ALA A 27 10.22 4.59 6.46
CA ALA A 27 8.94 4.92 7.08
C ALA A 27 8.30 6.16 6.43
N ARG A 28 9.11 7.20 6.16
CA ARG A 28 8.68 8.40 5.41
C ARG A 28 8.21 8.02 4.01
N PHE A 29 8.91 7.10 3.35
CA PHE A 29 8.56 6.59 2.03
C PHE A 29 7.18 5.91 2.03
N ILE A 30 6.93 5.01 2.99
CA ILE A 30 5.63 4.35 3.12
C ILE A 30 4.52 5.35 3.48
N GLU A 31 4.81 6.37 4.28
CA GLU A 31 3.85 7.44 4.56
C GLU A 31 3.52 8.28 3.33
N ALA A 32 4.53 8.63 2.51
CA ALA A 32 4.31 9.36 1.27
C ALA A 32 3.40 8.57 0.32
N ALA A 33 3.62 7.25 0.21
CA ALA A 33 2.73 6.36 -0.54
C ALA A 33 1.31 6.32 0.05
N HIS A 34 1.18 6.24 1.38
CA HIS A 34 -0.11 6.30 2.07
C HIS A 34 -0.87 7.59 1.76
N ARG A 35 -0.21 8.75 1.72
CA ARG A 35 -0.81 10.06 1.39
C ARG A 35 -1.06 10.25 -0.11
N GLY A 36 -0.50 9.39 -0.95
CA GLY A 36 -0.51 9.51 -2.40
C GLY A 36 0.41 10.60 -2.94
N ASP A 37 1.47 10.94 -2.22
CA ASP A 37 2.47 11.93 -2.65
C ASP A 37 3.55 11.29 -3.52
N VAL A 38 3.29 11.25 -4.83
CA VAL A 38 4.24 10.69 -5.82
C VAL A 38 5.55 11.47 -5.88
N ARG A 39 5.54 12.79 -5.58
CA ARG A 39 6.76 13.59 -5.57
C ARG A 39 7.63 13.20 -4.38
N GLY A 40 7.03 13.12 -3.18
CA GLY A 40 7.68 12.64 -1.97
C GLY A 40 8.25 11.23 -2.13
N ILE A 41 7.51 10.31 -2.74
CA ILE A 41 8.00 8.95 -3.05
C ILE A 41 9.30 9.02 -3.88
N LYS A 42 9.32 9.82 -4.96
CA LYS A 42 10.50 9.95 -5.84
C LYS A 42 11.68 10.63 -5.15
N GLU A 43 11.44 11.60 -4.28
CA GLU A 43 12.49 12.30 -3.52
C GLU A 43 13.12 11.38 -2.48
N ILE A 44 12.30 10.68 -1.69
CA ILE A 44 12.79 9.77 -0.66
C ILE A 44 13.45 8.54 -1.31
N ALA A 45 12.95 8.06 -2.45
CA ALA A 45 13.61 7.00 -3.20
C ALA A 45 15.00 7.41 -3.71
N LYS A 46 15.25 8.70 -4.01
CA LYS A 46 16.60 9.19 -4.34
C LYS A 46 17.51 9.19 -3.12
N GLU A 47 16.98 9.54 -1.95
CA GLU A 47 17.71 9.47 -0.68
C GLU A 47 18.12 8.02 -0.36
N LEU A 48 17.21 7.07 -0.59
CA LEU A 48 17.42 5.64 -0.38
C LEU A 48 18.31 4.97 -1.44
N ASP A 49 18.41 5.52 -2.65
CA ASP A 49 19.22 4.98 -3.75
C ASP A 49 20.73 5.32 -3.60
N VAL A 50 21.29 5.07 -2.41
CA VAL A 50 22.70 5.34 -2.09
C VAL A 50 23.66 4.57 -3.01
N HIS A 51 23.23 3.39 -3.47
CA HIS A 51 24.03 2.50 -4.33
C HIS A 51 23.82 2.72 -5.82
N GLY A 52 22.90 3.59 -6.24
CA GLY A 52 22.64 3.92 -7.64
C GLY A 52 22.06 2.77 -8.45
N HIS A 53 21.25 1.92 -7.84
CA HIS A 53 20.50 0.86 -8.53
C HIS A 53 19.35 1.43 -9.39
N GLY A 54 18.99 2.69 -9.13
CA GLY A 54 17.96 3.41 -9.84
C GLY A 54 16.65 3.48 -9.06
N ILE A 55 16.00 4.64 -9.17
CA ILE A 55 14.76 4.96 -8.46
C ILE A 55 13.68 3.87 -8.53
N PRO A 56 13.36 3.28 -9.71
CA PRO A 56 12.35 2.22 -9.77
C PRO A 56 12.72 0.98 -8.94
N VAL A 57 13.99 0.58 -8.95
CA VAL A 57 14.47 -0.60 -8.21
C VAL A 57 14.40 -0.34 -6.71
N THR A 58 14.80 0.84 -6.28
CA THR A 58 14.71 1.28 -4.88
C THR A 58 13.25 1.33 -4.42
N VAL A 59 12.35 1.92 -5.22
CA VAL A 59 10.90 1.98 -4.91
C VAL A 59 10.31 0.57 -4.75
N ALA A 60 10.67 -0.37 -5.63
CA ALA A 60 10.13 -1.72 -5.61
C ALA A 60 10.65 -2.60 -4.45
N SER A 61 11.87 -2.33 -3.99
CA SER A 61 12.52 -3.06 -2.89
C SER A 61 12.29 -2.45 -1.52
N THR A 62 11.93 -1.16 -1.46
CA THR A 62 11.67 -0.47 -0.20
C THR A 62 10.39 -0.99 0.45
N SER A 63 10.52 -1.42 1.69
CA SER A 63 9.40 -1.82 2.54
C SER A 63 9.68 -1.40 3.98
N TYR A 64 8.62 -1.18 4.75
CA TYR A 64 8.73 -0.87 6.16
C TYR A 64 7.63 -1.61 6.91
N MET A 65 8.00 -2.28 8.01
CA MET A 65 7.10 -3.14 8.79
C MET A 65 6.37 -4.20 7.93
N GLY A 66 7.02 -4.71 6.89
CA GLY A 66 6.46 -5.71 5.99
C GLY A 66 5.54 -5.17 4.89
N MET A 67 5.21 -3.88 4.93
CA MET A 67 4.41 -3.21 3.90
C MET A 67 5.30 -2.53 2.86
N ASN A 68 4.89 -2.59 1.60
CA ASN A 68 5.47 -1.80 0.51
C ASN A 68 4.56 -0.61 0.14
N ALA A 69 4.99 0.20 -0.82
CA ALA A 69 4.24 1.39 -1.26
C ALA A 69 2.82 1.06 -1.78
N LEU A 70 2.62 -0.09 -2.46
CA LEU A 70 1.30 -0.50 -2.98
C LEU A 70 0.31 -0.80 -1.85
N HIS A 71 0.74 -1.51 -0.80
CA HIS A 71 -0.09 -1.78 0.37
C HIS A 71 -0.52 -0.47 1.05
N ALA A 72 0.43 0.45 1.25
CA ALA A 72 0.18 1.72 1.93
C ALA A 72 -0.75 2.65 1.15
N ALA A 73 -0.62 2.67 -0.18
CA ALA A 73 -1.51 3.41 -1.07
C ALA A 73 -2.98 2.93 -0.98
N GLY A 74 -3.25 1.76 -0.39
CA GLY A 74 -4.59 1.24 -0.13
C GLY A 74 -5.48 2.22 0.64
N SER A 75 -4.90 3.00 1.55
CA SER A 75 -5.69 3.83 2.46
C SER A 75 -6.12 5.17 1.87
N ARG A 76 -5.18 6.10 1.68
CA ARG A 76 -5.44 7.43 1.11
C ARG A 76 -4.68 7.66 -0.20
N GLY A 77 -4.03 6.62 -0.73
CA GLY A 77 -3.31 6.69 -1.99
C GLY A 77 -4.27 7.05 -3.12
N ARG A 78 -3.82 7.97 -3.96
CA ARG A 78 -4.59 8.43 -5.13
C ARG A 78 -4.26 7.54 -6.33
N LEU A 79 -5.14 7.53 -7.33
CA LEU A 79 -4.89 6.78 -8.58
C LEU A 79 -3.52 7.05 -9.23
N PRO A 80 -2.99 8.29 -9.27
CA PRO A 80 -1.64 8.55 -9.81
C PRO A 80 -0.52 7.80 -9.08
N THR A 81 -0.71 7.49 -7.80
CA THR A 81 0.25 6.68 -7.04
C THR A 81 0.25 5.25 -7.54
N TYR A 82 -0.92 4.66 -7.81
CA TYR A 82 -1.00 3.33 -8.40
C TYR A 82 -0.51 3.27 -9.84
N GLU A 83 -0.80 4.29 -10.65
CA GLU A 83 -0.26 4.41 -12.00
C GLU A 83 1.27 4.44 -11.97
N TYR A 84 1.86 5.25 -11.09
CA TYR A 84 3.31 5.29 -10.92
C TYR A 84 3.89 3.92 -10.49
N LEU A 85 3.35 3.33 -9.42
CA LEU A 85 3.90 2.10 -8.84
C LEU A 85 3.71 0.86 -9.74
N VAL A 86 2.58 0.78 -10.44
CA VAL A 86 2.26 -0.38 -11.29
C VAL A 86 2.77 -0.20 -12.71
N GLU A 87 2.61 0.98 -13.31
CA GLU A 87 2.94 1.19 -14.72
C GLU A 87 4.38 1.62 -14.95
N GLU A 88 4.93 2.53 -14.13
CA GLU A 88 6.33 2.97 -14.26
C GLU A 88 7.28 2.02 -13.53
N VAL A 89 6.98 1.66 -12.29
CA VAL A 89 7.88 0.87 -11.43
C VAL A 89 7.72 -0.64 -11.63
N LYS A 90 6.60 -1.09 -12.23
CA LYS A 90 6.29 -2.50 -12.48
C LYS A 90 6.29 -3.36 -11.20
N MET A 91 5.80 -2.82 -10.10
CA MET A 91 5.66 -3.58 -8.86
C MET A 91 4.66 -4.73 -9.00
N ASP A 92 4.91 -5.82 -8.30
CA ASP A 92 3.98 -6.95 -8.22
C ASP A 92 2.75 -6.56 -7.40
N ILE A 93 1.61 -6.50 -8.08
CA ILE A 93 0.30 -6.12 -7.53
C ILE A 93 -0.35 -7.21 -6.69
N ASN A 94 0.17 -8.45 -6.73
CA ASN A 94 -0.34 -9.58 -5.95
C ASN A 94 0.57 -9.96 -4.78
N LYS A 95 1.75 -9.34 -4.67
CA LYS A 95 2.70 -9.67 -3.60
C LYS A 95 2.09 -9.31 -2.24
N PRO A 96 1.86 -10.28 -1.34
CA PRO A 96 1.33 -10.01 -0.02
C PRO A 96 2.36 -9.27 0.85
N ASP A 97 1.86 -8.50 1.81
CA ASP A 97 2.69 -7.96 2.89
C ASP A 97 3.15 -9.09 3.83
N THR A 98 4.19 -8.85 4.63
CA THR A 98 4.71 -9.87 5.56
C THR A 98 4.15 -9.78 6.98
N SER A 99 3.16 -8.92 7.20
CA SER A 99 2.60 -8.54 8.51
C SER A 99 1.25 -9.17 8.81
N GLN A 100 0.40 -9.27 7.79
CA GLN A 100 -0.97 -9.79 7.77
C GLN A 100 -1.15 -10.79 6.63
N ASP A 101 -0.14 -10.96 5.76
CA ASP A 101 -0.24 -11.71 4.50
C ASP A 101 -1.32 -11.13 3.56
N TYR A 102 -1.60 -9.83 3.67
CA TYR A 102 -2.62 -9.16 2.85
C TYR A 102 -2.02 -8.63 1.56
N SER A 103 -2.75 -8.85 0.47
CA SER A 103 -2.46 -8.26 -0.83
C SER A 103 -2.78 -6.76 -0.86
N PRO A 104 -2.20 -5.98 -1.80
CA PRO A 104 -2.52 -4.56 -1.96
C PRO A 104 -4.02 -4.27 -2.15
N VAL A 105 -4.76 -5.17 -2.81
CA VAL A 105 -6.21 -5.03 -2.98
C VAL A 105 -6.97 -5.24 -1.67
N GLU A 106 -6.55 -6.17 -0.82
CA GLU A 106 -7.16 -6.39 0.50
C GLU A 106 -6.95 -5.19 1.44
N HIS A 107 -5.79 -4.52 1.35
CA HIS A 107 -5.59 -3.23 2.02
C HIS A 107 -6.55 -2.17 1.49
N ALA A 108 -6.66 -2.00 0.17
CA ALA A 108 -7.57 -1.03 -0.42
C ALA A 108 -9.04 -1.26 -0.04
N VAL A 109 -9.46 -2.53 0.07
CA VAL A 109 -10.80 -2.92 0.56
C VAL A 109 -10.96 -2.60 2.04
N THR A 110 -9.98 -2.98 2.88
CA THR A 110 -10.00 -2.74 4.33
C THR A 110 -10.12 -1.24 4.66
N TYR A 111 -9.49 -0.39 3.85
CA TYR A 111 -9.58 1.06 4.00
C TYR A 111 -10.74 1.72 3.22
N GLY A 112 -11.51 0.96 2.44
CA GLY A 112 -12.67 1.48 1.68
C GLY A 112 -12.31 2.35 0.47
N ASN A 113 -11.10 2.22 -0.08
CA ASN A 113 -10.65 2.98 -1.24
C ASN A 113 -11.14 2.34 -2.55
N LEU A 114 -12.42 2.54 -2.86
CA LEU A 114 -13.08 1.97 -4.04
C LEU A 114 -12.37 2.29 -5.37
N PRO A 115 -11.84 3.51 -5.62
CA PRO A 115 -11.06 3.79 -6.82
C PRO A 115 -9.83 2.88 -6.96
N ALA A 116 -9.07 2.69 -5.89
CA ALA A 116 -7.91 1.82 -5.88
C ALA A 116 -8.29 0.35 -6.12
N VAL A 117 -9.36 -0.13 -5.47
CA VAL A 117 -9.88 -1.49 -5.69
C VAL A 117 -10.22 -1.72 -7.15
N ARG A 118 -10.98 -0.79 -7.77
CA ARG A 118 -11.35 -0.90 -9.20
C ARG A 118 -10.12 -0.93 -10.10
N TYR A 119 -9.14 -0.07 -9.85
CA TYR A 119 -7.91 -0.02 -10.63
C TYR A 119 -7.12 -1.33 -10.53
N LEU A 120 -6.91 -1.82 -9.31
CA LEU A 120 -6.17 -3.06 -9.06
C LEU A 120 -6.87 -4.27 -9.68
N LEU A 121 -8.21 -4.36 -9.62
CA LEU A 121 -8.98 -5.43 -10.25
C LEU A 121 -8.91 -5.41 -11.79
N ILE A 122 -8.81 -4.23 -12.41
CA ILE A 122 -8.65 -4.12 -13.87
C ILE A 122 -7.24 -4.56 -14.30
N LYS A 123 -6.21 -4.22 -13.52
CA LYS A 123 -4.80 -4.52 -13.84
C LYS A 123 -4.38 -5.93 -13.44
N ALA A 124 -4.99 -6.50 -12.41
CA ALA A 124 -4.87 -7.90 -12.02
C ALA A 124 -6.17 -8.64 -12.38
N PRO A 125 -6.30 -9.22 -13.58
CA PRO A 125 -7.31 -10.24 -13.85
C PRO A 125 -6.96 -11.52 -13.07
N MET A 126 -7.08 -11.44 -11.74
CA MET A 126 -7.51 -12.49 -10.82
C MET A 126 -6.78 -13.85 -10.88
N CYS A 127 -5.81 -14.04 -9.97
CA CYS A 127 -5.65 -15.31 -9.26
C CYS A 127 -6.53 -15.27 -7.99
N ILE A 128 -7.83 -15.58 -8.09
CA ILE A 128 -8.76 -15.71 -6.95
C ILE A 128 -8.64 -17.10 -6.29
N ASN A 129 -7.47 -17.74 -6.33
CA ASN A 129 -7.39 -19.15 -5.93
C ASN A 129 -6.92 -19.38 -4.50
N ASN A 130 -6.74 -18.31 -3.69
CA ASN A 130 -6.49 -18.52 -2.26
C ASN A 130 -6.80 -17.30 -1.36
N VAL A 131 -7.74 -16.43 -1.76
CA VAL A 131 -8.35 -15.55 -0.77
C VAL A 131 -9.14 -16.46 0.17
N GLN A 132 -8.80 -16.43 1.46
CA GLN A 132 -9.68 -17.05 2.45
C GLN A 132 -11.09 -16.52 2.20
N GLU A 133 -12.08 -17.42 2.24
CA GLU A 133 -13.47 -17.21 1.79
C GLU A 133 -14.18 -15.95 2.32
N THR A 134 -13.55 -15.19 3.22
CA THR A 134 -14.04 -13.97 3.84
C THR A 134 -13.99 -12.73 2.94
N SER A 135 -12.92 -12.48 2.16
CA SER A 135 -12.75 -11.16 1.48
C SER A 135 -13.72 -10.94 0.30
N VAL A 136 -14.04 -11.99 -0.47
CA VAL A 136 -14.94 -11.86 -1.64
C VAL A 136 -16.41 -11.65 -1.22
N PHE A 137 -16.83 -12.26 -0.11
CA PHE A 137 -18.19 -12.09 0.41
C PHE A 137 -18.46 -10.65 0.86
N PHE A 138 -17.48 -10.01 1.52
CA PHE A 138 -17.56 -8.60 1.90
C PHE A 138 -17.48 -7.66 0.68
N ILE A 139 -16.64 -7.95 -0.31
CA ILE A 139 -16.57 -7.19 -1.57
C ILE A 139 -17.91 -7.25 -2.33
N GLN A 140 -18.55 -8.42 -2.40
CA GLN A 140 -19.84 -8.58 -3.07
C GLN A 140 -20.99 -7.92 -2.29
N LEU A 141 -20.99 -8.00 -0.94
CA LEU A 141 -21.99 -7.33 -0.10
C LEU A 141 -21.91 -5.79 -0.18
N GLN A 142 -20.70 -5.22 -0.24
CA GLN A 142 -20.52 -3.77 -0.36
C GLN A 142 -20.82 -3.26 -1.78
N LEU A 143 -20.46 -4.01 -2.82
CA LEU A 143 -20.79 -3.64 -4.21
C LEU A 143 -22.28 -3.80 -4.55
N MET A 144 -23.00 -4.72 -3.88
CA MET A 144 -24.45 -4.90 -4.06
C MET A 144 -25.32 -3.95 -3.22
N GLY A 145 -24.73 -3.05 -2.43
CA GLY A 145 -25.48 -2.02 -1.67
C GLY A 145 -26.34 -2.57 -0.53
N ILE A 146 -25.98 -3.74 0.03
CA ILE A 146 -26.82 -4.46 1.01
C ILE A 146 -26.59 -3.98 2.46
N VAL A 147 -25.48 -3.31 2.77
CA VAL A 147 -25.23 -2.75 4.10
C VAL A 147 -25.13 -1.23 3.99
N LYS A 148 -26.12 -0.52 4.55
CA LYS A 148 -26.08 0.91 4.86
C LYS A 148 -25.49 1.14 6.24
#